data_AF-A0A840FX46-F1
#
_entry.id   AF-A0A840FX46-F1
#
_cell.length_a   1.000
_cell.length_b   1.000
_cell.length_c   1.000
_cell.angle_alpha   90.00
_cell.angle_beta   90.00
_cell.angle_gamma   90.00
#
_symmetry.space_group_name_H-M   'P 1'
#
loop_
_entity.id
_entity.type
_entity.pdbx_description
1 polymer ?
#
loop_
_entity_poly.entity_id
_entity_poly.type
_entity_poly.pdbx_seq_one_letter_code
_entity_poly.pdbx_strand_id
1 'polypeptide(L)'
;MQVIQTNVASLNAQRNLNQSGNTLNTSLQRLSSGLRINSAKDDAAGLAISQRMTAQIRGMDQAQRNANDGVSLAQTAEGALTQMGDILQRVRELAVQSANATNTASDRQTINQEVTQLVAELDRFSTQTEFNGKTLLDGSFASATFQVGANALQTVTATTTNFRTTNYGTNQIGNATGATSTGATGAAVTANSGTVVSASGVLTLRGAAGSGQVNLVTTDSAKSISDKINAQSQTGIKASAYTQTTVTFGASGSYSVDVMGTNTTAQAVTFNLTATGTAAGLADAVTQFNAQSSKTGITAKLTDDNTGVVLTASDGSNINIAAATGTSAAGSITAGGTNLAASTSGSITIGGQVILDSDKSFAIASSSTATTTGNTFGVAIAAAAVTASSLKTVQSLDVTTVDNSTQAIRIVDQALNAVNGQRASFGALQSRFESTVSQLATTSENLSSARSRIRDADFAAETASLTRAQILQQAGTAMLAQANSLPQNVLSLLK
;
A
#
# COMPACT_ATOMS: atom_id res chain seq x y z
N MET A 1 83.36 -27.87 43.49
CA MET A 1 83.78 -29.18 42.92
C MET A 1 83.91 -29.03 41.40
N GLN A 2 85.12 -28.85 40.88
CA GLN A 2 85.35 -28.76 39.42
C GLN A 2 85.36 -30.17 38.82
N VAL A 3 84.26 -30.56 38.18
CA VAL A 3 84.16 -31.79 37.39
C VAL A 3 84.57 -31.45 35.96
N ILE A 4 85.67 -32.03 35.46
CA ILE A 4 86.35 -31.59 34.22
C ILE A 4 85.64 -32.11 32.95
N GLN A 5 84.97 -33.25 33.03
CA GLN A 5 84.31 -33.89 31.88
C GLN A 5 82.94 -33.27 31.52
N THR A 6 82.31 -32.50 32.41
CA THR A 6 81.01 -31.87 32.15
C THR A 6 81.08 -30.38 32.48
N ASN A 7 81.17 -29.54 31.44
CA ASN A 7 81.22 -28.09 31.61
C ASN A 7 79.81 -27.51 31.81
N VAL A 8 79.40 -27.42 33.06
CA VAL A 8 78.08 -26.90 33.47
C VAL A 8 77.90 -25.42 33.08
N ALA A 9 78.98 -24.62 33.05
CA ALA A 9 78.93 -23.22 32.67
C ALA A 9 78.63 -23.04 31.17
N SER A 10 79.25 -23.86 30.32
CA SER A 10 78.97 -23.87 28.87
C SER A 10 77.55 -24.38 28.56
N LEU A 11 77.10 -25.45 29.23
CA LEU A 11 75.71 -25.95 29.11
C LEU A 11 74.66 -24.92 29.56
N ASN A 12 74.98 -24.10 30.56
CA ASN A 12 74.10 -23.00 31.00
C ASN A 12 74.12 -21.84 29.98
N ALA A 13 75.29 -21.44 29.50
CA ALA A 13 75.42 -20.42 28.44
C ALA A 13 74.69 -20.84 27.15
N GLN A 14 74.81 -22.10 26.74
CA GLN A 14 74.14 -22.66 25.56
C GLN A 14 72.61 -22.71 25.72
N ARG A 15 72.09 -23.05 26.91
CA ARG A 15 70.65 -22.96 27.20
C ARG A 15 70.13 -21.53 27.10
N ASN A 16 70.82 -20.56 27.69
CA ASN A 16 70.42 -19.15 27.62
C ASN A 16 70.55 -18.56 26.20
N LEU A 17 71.55 -18.99 25.44
CA LEU A 17 71.71 -18.61 24.03
C LEU A 17 70.60 -19.17 23.14
N ASN A 18 70.24 -20.44 23.30
CA ASN A 18 69.10 -21.05 22.60
C ASN A 18 67.78 -20.36 22.96
N GLN A 19 67.58 -20.02 24.25
CA GLN A 19 66.40 -19.26 24.68
C GLN A 19 66.34 -17.88 24.01
N SER A 20 67.47 -17.17 23.94
CA SER A 20 67.56 -15.86 23.28
C SER A 20 67.34 -15.95 21.77
N GLY A 21 67.85 -17.01 21.13
CA GLY A 21 67.61 -17.30 19.71
C GLY A 21 66.14 -17.59 19.40
N ASN A 22 65.44 -18.32 20.27
CA ASN A 22 63.99 -18.57 20.12
C ASN A 22 63.16 -17.27 20.27
N THR A 23 63.52 -16.41 21.22
CA THR A 23 62.88 -15.09 21.39
C THR A 23 63.11 -14.21 20.16
N LEU A 24 64.34 -14.16 19.63
CA LEU A 24 64.67 -13.41 18.42
C LEU A 24 63.83 -13.87 17.22
N ASN A 25 63.73 -15.19 16.99
CA ASN A 25 62.93 -15.74 15.89
C ASN A 25 61.44 -15.40 16.04
N THR A 26 60.92 -15.42 17.28
CA THR A 26 59.52 -15.05 17.57
C THR A 26 59.29 -13.56 17.26
N SER A 27 60.20 -12.68 17.70
CA SER A 27 60.11 -11.25 17.43
C SER A 27 60.22 -10.92 15.94
N LEU A 28 61.09 -11.61 15.20
CA LEU A 28 61.17 -11.49 13.74
C LEU A 28 59.86 -11.94 13.06
N GLN A 29 59.26 -13.05 13.51
CA GLN A 29 57.99 -13.54 12.97
C GLN A 29 56.84 -12.56 13.23
N ARG A 30 56.78 -11.97 14.42
CA ARG A 30 55.75 -10.97 14.77
C ARG A 30 55.94 -9.65 14.01
N LEU A 31 57.18 -9.17 13.90
CA LEU A 31 57.49 -7.96 13.15
C LEU A 31 57.22 -8.13 11.65
N SER A 32 57.54 -9.30 11.10
CA SER A 32 57.30 -9.60 9.69
C SER A 32 55.82 -9.81 9.35
N SER A 33 55.04 -10.39 10.25
CA SER A 33 53.60 -10.62 10.02
C SER A 33 52.72 -9.44 10.46
N GLY A 34 53.23 -8.54 11.30
CA GLY A 34 52.45 -7.50 11.96
C GLY A 34 51.46 -8.01 13.01
N LEU A 35 51.48 -9.32 13.31
CA LEU A 35 50.54 -9.98 14.21
C LEU A 35 51.28 -10.48 15.45
N ARG A 36 50.73 -10.20 16.64
CA ARG A 36 51.20 -10.75 17.91
C ARG A 36 50.93 -12.25 18.01
N ILE A 37 49.78 -12.68 17.45
CA ILE A 37 49.31 -14.07 17.46
C ILE A 37 49.33 -14.59 16.01
N ASN A 38 50.35 -15.40 15.67
CA ASN A 38 50.49 -15.96 14.34
C ASN A 38 50.07 -17.45 14.30
N SER A 39 50.24 -18.17 15.41
CA SER A 39 49.86 -19.57 15.54
C SER A 39 49.10 -19.86 16.85
N ALA A 40 48.43 -21.01 16.93
CA ALA A 40 47.73 -21.44 18.16
C ALA A 40 48.68 -21.66 19.35
N LYS A 41 50.00 -21.80 19.10
CA LYS A 41 51.02 -21.90 20.14
C LYS A 41 51.21 -20.58 20.89
N ASP A 42 51.00 -19.45 20.22
CA ASP A 42 51.25 -18.12 20.79
C ASP A 42 50.17 -17.73 21.81
N ASP A 43 48.90 -17.97 21.45
CA ASP A 43 47.73 -17.82 22.33
C ASP A 43 46.51 -18.52 21.71
N ALA A 44 46.15 -19.70 22.23
CA ALA A 44 45.03 -20.48 21.71
C ALA A 44 43.67 -19.80 21.92
N ALA A 45 43.47 -19.13 23.06
CA ALA A 45 42.20 -18.47 23.38
C ALA A 45 42.05 -17.16 22.58
N GLY A 46 43.12 -16.35 22.48
CA GLY A 46 43.16 -15.14 21.67
C GLY A 46 42.98 -15.42 20.18
N LEU A 47 43.55 -16.51 19.67
CA LEU A 47 43.32 -16.96 18.30
C LEU A 47 41.84 -17.35 18.07
N ALA A 48 41.24 -18.13 18.97
CA ALA A 48 39.83 -18.54 18.84
C ALA A 48 38.85 -17.34 18.88
N ILE A 49 39.09 -16.36 19.76
CA ILE A 49 38.28 -15.14 19.84
C ILE A 49 38.46 -14.29 18.58
N SER A 50 39.70 -14.07 18.12
CA SER A 50 39.97 -13.27 16.92
C SER A 50 39.45 -13.93 15.64
N GLN A 51 39.43 -15.26 15.56
CA GLN A 51 38.78 -16.00 14.48
C GLN A 51 37.26 -15.80 14.48
N ARG A 52 36.61 -15.86 15.65
CA ARG A 52 35.17 -15.57 15.78
C ARG A 52 34.84 -14.14 15.38
N MET A 53 35.63 -13.16 15.86
CA MET A 53 35.49 -11.76 15.45
C MET A 53 35.70 -11.60 13.93
N THR A 54 36.65 -12.32 13.35
CA THR A 54 36.87 -12.30 11.88
C THR A 54 35.68 -12.87 11.12
N ALA A 55 35.07 -13.97 11.60
CA ALA A 55 33.87 -14.52 11.01
C ALA A 55 32.68 -13.54 11.11
N GLN A 56 32.52 -12.89 12.27
CA GLN A 56 31.50 -11.86 12.47
C GLN A 56 31.68 -10.64 11.57
N ILE A 57 32.91 -10.10 11.47
CA ILE A 57 33.24 -8.98 10.58
C ILE A 57 32.87 -9.31 9.13
N ARG A 58 33.35 -10.46 8.61
CA ARG A 58 33.02 -10.90 7.24
C ARG A 58 31.51 -11.09 7.05
N GLY A 59 30.82 -11.60 8.07
CA GLY A 59 29.37 -11.74 8.06
C GLY A 59 28.66 -10.39 8.01
N MET A 60 29.12 -9.39 8.76
CA MET A 60 28.58 -8.03 8.74
C MET A 60 28.87 -7.32 7.42
N ASP A 61 30.06 -7.47 6.85
CA ASP A 61 30.40 -6.86 5.56
C ASP A 61 29.52 -7.44 4.42
N GLN A 62 29.21 -8.74 4.47
CA GLN A 62 28.24 -9.33 3.55
C GLN A 62 26.81 -8.85 3.84
N ALA A 63 26.43 -8.73 5.11
CA ALA A 63 25.13 -8.21 5.51
C ALA A 63 24.91 -6.76 5.05
N GLN A 64 25.96 -5.92 5.05
CA GLN A 64 25.90 -4.56 4.48
C GLN A 64 25.62 -4.60 2.98
N ARG A 65 26.29 -5.47 2.23
CA ARG A 65 26.00 -5.66 0.80
C ARG A 65 24.55 -6.09 0.57
N ASN A 66 24.09 -7.10 1.33
CA ASN A 66 22.70 -7.56 1.24
C ASN A 66 21.69 -6.45 1.58
N ALA A 67 22.00 -5.58 2.55
CA ALA A 67 21.15 -4.45 2.91
C ALA A 67 21.13 -3.38 1.79
N ASN A 68 22.27 -3.10 1.15
CA ASN A 68 22.34 -2.23 -0.02
C ASN A 68 21.55 -2.81 -1.21
N ASP A 69 21.61 -4.12 -1.44
CA ASP A 69 20.78 -4.78 -2.47
C ASP A 69 19.28 -4.60 -2.15
N GLY A 70 18.91 -4.65 -0.87
CA GLY A 70 17.55 -4.34 -0.39
C GLY A 70 17.14 -2.88 -0.67
N VAL A 71 18.06 -1.92 -0.48
CA VAL A 71 17.83 -0.51 -0.86
C VAL A 71 17.62 -0.38 -2.36
N SER A 72 18.49 -0.97 -3.18
CA SER A 72 18.36 -0.92 -4.64
C SER A 72 17.06 -1.55 -5.13
N LEU A 73 16.66 -2.70 -4.58
CA LEU A 73 15.37 -3.32 -4.90
C LEU A 73 14.20 -2.40 -4.55
N ALA A 74 14.21 -1.80 -3.36
CA ALA A 74 13.15 -0.88 -2.95
C ALA A 74 13.09 0.37 -3.83
N GLN A 75 14.23 0.90 -4.27
CA GLN A 75 14.32 2.04 -5.19
C GLN A 75 13.79 1.69 -6.59
N THR A 76 14.13 0.51 -7.12
CA THR A 76 13.59 0.04 -8.41
C THR A 76 12.06 -0.08 -8.37
N ALA A 77 11.52 -0.68 -7.30
CA ALA A 77 10.07 -0.80 -7.13
C ALA A 77 9.40 0.57 -6.96
N GLU A 78 9.99 1.46 -6.15
CA GLU A 78 9.48 2.82 -5.90
C GLU A 78 9.45 3.69 -7.18
N GLY A 79 10.49 3.56 -8.02
CA GLY A 79 10.56 4.27 -9.30
C GLY A 79 9.42 3.87 -10.23
N ALA A 80 9.13 2.56 -10.33
CA ALA A 80 7.99 2.07 -11.11
C ALA A 80 6.65 2.55 -10.54
N LEU A 81 6.46 2.50 -9.22
CA LEU A 81 5.24 2.98 -8.56
C LEU A 81 5.02 4.48 -8.73
N THR A 82 6.08 5.28 -8.84
CA THR A 82 5.98 6.70 -9.16
C THR A 82 5.37 6.90 -10.55
N GLN A 83 5.88 6.19 -11.56
CA GLN A 83 5.33 6.25 -12.93
C GLN A 83 3.88 5.74 -12.99
N MET A 84 3.55 4.66 -12.27
CA MET A 84 2.17 4.18 -12.17
C MET A 84 1.26 5.23 -11.51
N GLY A 85 1.74 5.94 -10.51
CA GLY A 85 1.04 7.05 -9.87
C GLY A 85 0.74 8.19 -10.85
N ASP A 86 1.71 8.59 -11.67
CA ASP A 86 1.55 9.65 -12.68
C ASP A 86 0.54 9.24 -13.76
N ILE A 87 0.59 7.98 -14.22
CA ILE A 87 -0.40 7.44 -15.17
C ILE A 87 -1.80 7.45 -14.56
N LEU A 88 -1.96 7.02 -13.31
CA LEU A 88 -3.25 7.05 -12.63
C LEU A 88 -3.78 8.48 -12.47
N GLN A 89 -2.91 9.47 -12.19
CA GLN A 89 -3.32 10.88 -12.18
C GLN A 89 -3.81 11.34 -13.56
N ARG A 90 -3.11 10.96 -14.64
CA ARG A 90 -3.55 11.25 -16.02
C ARG A 90 -4.90 10.61 -16.33
N VAL A 91 -5.10 9.35 -15.95
CA VAL A 91 -6.38 8.65 -16.12
C VAL A 91 -7.49 9.36 -15.33
N ARG A 92 -7.19 9.89 -14.14
CA ARG A 92 -8.12 10.71 -13.36
C ARG A 92 -8.52 11.99 -14.09
N GLU A 93 -7.56 12.69 -14.69
CA GLU A 93 -7.83 13.90 -15.49
C GLU A 93 -8.78 13.58 -16.66
N LEU A 94 -8.51 12.50 -17.39
CA LEU A 94 -9.33 12.04 -18.50
C LEU A 94 -10.74 11.65 -18.05
N ALA A 95 -10.88 10.99 -16.89
CA ALA A 95 -12.18 10.65 -16.33
C ALA A 95 -12.97 11.91 -15.94
N VAL A 96 -12.32 12.92 -15.34
CA VAL A 96 -12.95 14.22 -15.03
C VAL A 96 -13.31 14.97 -16.30
N GLN A 97 -12.44 14.97 -17.31
CA GLN A 97 -12.73 15.56 -18.61
C GLN A 97 -13.94 14.88 -19.27
N SER A 98 -13.97 13.54 -19.30
CA SER A 98 -15.06 12.77 -19.87
C SER A 98 -16.36 12.98 -19.09
N ALA A 99 -16.31 13.22 -17.78
CA ALA A 99 -17.51 13.49 -16.98
C ALA A 99 -18.22 14.80 -17.37
N ASN A 100 -17.53 15.74 -18.04
CA ASN A 100 -18.13 17.01 -18.43
C ASN A 100 -19.19 16.85 -19.53
N ALA A 101 -20.30 17.59 -19.41
CA ALA A 101 -21.47 17.49 -20.29
C ALA A 101 -21.21 18.01 -21.71
N THR A 102 -20.18 18.83 -21.91
CA THR A 102 -19.83 19.37 -23.24
C THR A 102 -19.26 18.32 -24.19
N ASN A 103 -18.87 17.13 -23.70
CA ASN A 103 -18.35 16.05 -24.53
C ASN A 103 -19.48 15.21 -25.11
N THR A 104 -19.38 14.93 -26.42
CA THR A 104 -20.27 13.99 -27.09
C THR A 104 -19.91 12.54 -26.76
N ALA A 105 -20.79 11.58 -27.11
CA ALA A 105 -20.48 10.17 -26.95
C ALA A 105 -19.23 9.73 -27.74
N SER A 106 -19.00 10.32 -28.92
CA SER A 106 -17.80 10.05 -29.74
C SER A 106 -16.52 10.59 -29.10
N ASP A 107 -16.58 11.76 -28.47
CA ASP A 107 -15.43 12.33 -27.76
C ASP A 107 -15.06 11.46 -26.55
N ARG A 108 -16.07 11.01 -25.79
CA ARG A 108 -15.86 10.10 -24.64
C ARG A 108 -15.29 8.76 -25.07
N GLN A 109 -15.68 8.24 -26.25
CA GLN A 109 -15.09 7.02 -26.80
C GLN A 109 -13.60 7.22 -27.15
N THR A 110 -13.22 8.37 -27.68
CA THR A 110 -11.82 8.70 -27.98
C THR A 110 -10.99 8.84 -26.70
N ILE A 111 -11.54 9.53 -25.68
CA ILE A 111 -10.92 9.63 -24.34
C ILE A 111 -10.76 8.22 -23.74
N ASN A 112 -11.77 7.36 -23.89
CA ASN A 112 -11.70 5.99 -23.39
C ASN A 112 -10.60 5.17 -24.07
N GLN A 113 -10.32 5.39 -25.36
CA GLN A 113 -9.17 4.75 -26.02
C GLN A 113 -7.85 5.15 -25.36
N GLU A 114 -7.65 6.43 -25.04
CA GLU A 114 -6.47 6.88 -24.28
C GLU A 114 -6.39 6.19 -22.91
N VAL A 115 -7.51 6.14 -22.16
CA VAL A 115 -7.58 5.43 -20.87
C VAL A 115 -7.21 3.95 -21.02
N THR A 116 -7.69 3.25 -22.06
CA THR A 116 -7.35 1.83 -22.26
C THR A 116 -5.86 1.61 -22.53
N GLN A 117 -5.20 2.52 -23.26
CA GLN A 117 -3.75 2.45 -23.49
C GLN A 117 -2.97 2.71 -22.20
N LEU A 118 -3.40 3.67 -21.39
CA LEU A 118 -2.80 3.96 -20.09
C LEU A 118 -2.96 2.77 -19.11
N VAL A 119 -4.10 2.09 -19.12
CA VAL A 119 -4.32 0.87 -18.34
C VAL A 119 -3.43 -0.28 -18.82
N ALA A 120 -3.24 -0.45 -20.14
CA ALA A 120 -2.30 -1.43 -20.67
C ALA A 120 -0.85 -1.12 -20.24
N GLU A 121 -0.48 0.16 -20.21
CA GLU A 121 0.82 0.59 -19.74
C GLU A 121 1.02 0.35 -18.22
N LEU A 122 -0.02 0.53 -17.40
CA LEU A 122 0.01 0.14 -15.99
C LEU A 122 0.26 -1.37 -15.81
N ASP A 123 -0.37 -2.22 -16.64
CA ASP A 123 -0.14 -3.67 -16.59
C ASP A 123 1.28 -4.03 -17.06
N ARG A 124 1.82 -3.28 -18.05
CA ARG A 124 3.21 -3.40 -18.48
C ARG A 124 4.18 -3.09 -17.34
N PHE A 125 3.99 -2.00 -16.60
CA PHE A 125 4.84 -1.68 -15.44
C PHE A 125 4.77 -2.75 -14.35
N SER A 126 3.58 -3.28 -14.08
CA SER A 126 3.41 -4.36 -13.10
C SER A 126 4.17 -5.64 -13.48
N THR A 127 4.17 -5.99 -14.77
CA THR A 127 4.77 -7.24 -15.28
C THR A 127 6.24 -7.12 -15.68
N GLN A 128 6.73 -5.94 -16.03
CA GLN A 128 8.10 -5.73 -16.52
C GLN A 128 9.05 -5.09 -15.49
N THR A 129 8.53 -4.65 -14.33
CA THR A 129 9.40 -4.14 -13.25
C THR A 129 10.08 -5.32 -12.56
N GLU A 130 11.35 -5.52 -12.89
CA GLU A 130 12.16 -6.63 -12.41
C GLU A 130 13.42 -6.15 -11.69
N PHE A 131 13.86 -6.92 -10.69
CA PHE A 131 15.19 -6.80 -10.10
C PHE A 131 15.86 -8.17 -10.10
N ASN A 132 17.01 -8.26 -10.77
CA ASN A 132 17.76 -9.52 -10.92
C ASN A 132 16.90 -10.69 -11.45
N GLY A 133 16.07 -10.41 -12.46
CA GLY A 133 15.18 -11.38 -13.11
C GLY A 133 13.96 -11.81 -12.29
N LYS A 134 13.68 -11.13 -11.16
CA LYS A 134 12.45 -11.33 -10.38
C LYS A 134 11.54 -10.13 -10.55
N THR A 135 10.31 -10.38 -11.01
CA THR A 135 9.24 -9.39 -11.05
C THR A 135 8.89 -8.95 -9.63
N LEU A 136 8.66 -7.65 -9.45
CA LEU A 136 8.44 -7.08 -8.11
C LEU A 136 6.97 -6.78 -7.82
N LEU A 137 6.17 -6.47 -8.84
CA LEU A 137 4.85 -5.84 -8.71
C LEU A 137 3.69 -6.71 -9.22
N ASP A 138 3.96 -7.92 -9.73
CA ASP A 138 2.95 -8.83 -10.31
C ASP A 138 2.26 -9.73 -9.25
N GLY A 139 2.73 -9.66 -8.00
CA GLY A 139 2.29 -10.48 -6.87
C GLY A 139 3.08 -11.78 -6.66
N SER A 140 3.94 -12.19 -7.60
CA SER A 140 4.78 -13.39 -7.44
C SER A 140 5.89 -13.20 -6.39
N PHE A 141 6.35 -11.95 -6.22
CA PHE A 141 7.37 -11.60 -5.23
C PHE A 141 6.87 -11.77 -3.79
N ALA A 142 5.61 -11.39 -3.52
CA ALA A 142 4.89 -11.37 -2.23
C ALA A 142 5.68 -10.85 -1.01
N SER A 143 6.70 -11.58 -0.59
CA SER A 143 7.66 -11.19 0.43
C SER A 143 9.06 -11.74 0.14
N ALA A 144 10.10 -10.93 0.37
CA ALA A 144 11.50 -11.35 0.33
C ALA A 144 12.21 -11.04 1.64
N THR A 145 13.01 -11.98 2.13
CA THR A 145 13.78 -11.85 3.36
C THR A 145 15.25 -11.57 3.06
N PHE A 146 15.77 -10.47 3.60
CA PHE A 146 17.17 -10.07 3.47
C PHE A 146 17.90 -10.36 4.76
N GLN A 147 18.96 -11.17 4.69
CA GLN A 147 19.86 -11.42 5.82
C GLN A 147 20.78 -10.21 6.00
N VAL A 148 20.53 -9.42 7.04
CA VAL A 148 21.22 -8.15 7.34
C VAL A 148 21.99 -8.20 8.65
N GLY A 149 22.40 -9.40 9.08
CA GLY A 149 23.28 -9.59 10.22
C GLY A 149 24.18 -10.81 10.08
N ALA A 150 25.17 -10.90 10.94
CA ALA A 150 26.16 -11.98 10.91
C ALA A 150 25.62 -13.32 11.47
N ASN A 151 24.55 -13.29 12.28
CA ASN A 151 23.95 -14.48 12.88
C ASN A 151 22.64 -14.86 12.17
N ALA A 152 22.28 -16.14 12.22
CA ALA A 152 21.05 -16.63 11.61
C ALA A 152 19.80 -15.85 12.08
N LEU A 153 18.84 -15.66 11.16
CA LEU A 153 17.54 -15.01 11.39
C LEU A 153 17.58 -13.51 11.72
N GLN A 154 18.74 -12.85 11.58
CA GLN A 154 18.83 -11.40 11.61
C GLN A 154 18.42 -10.82 10.25
N THR A 155 17.10 -10.78 10.00
CA THR A 155 16.55 -10.45 8.68
C THR A 155 15.62 -9.24 8.68
N VAL A 156 15.58 -8.56 7.53
CA VAL A 156 14.53 -7.58 7.20
C VAL A 156 13.68 -8.18 6.09
N THR A 157 12.35 -8.16 6.26
CA THR A 157 11.42 -8.64 5.24
C THR A 157 10.88 -7.46 4.44
N ALA A 158 11.04 -7.50 3.13
CA ALA A 158 10.38 -6.62 2.20
C ALA A 158 9.09 -7.28 1.72
N THR A 159 7.96 -6.59 1.80
CA THR A 159 6.67 -7.08 1.30
C THR A 159 6.19 -6.20 0.17
N THR A 160 5.64 -6.82 -0.87
CA THR A 160 5.08 -6.10 -2.01
C THR A 160 3.65 -6.53 -2.25
N THR A 161 2.78 -5.56 -2.46
CA THR A 161 1.40 -5.80 -2.87
C THR A 161 1.35 -6.15 -4.36
N ASN A 162 0.34 -6.92 -4.77
CA ASN A 162 0.09 -7.20 -6.19
C ASN A 162 -0.54 -5.98 -6.87
N PHE A 163 0.19 -5.38 -7.81
CA PHE A 163 -0.23 -4.22 -8.60
C PHE A 163 -0.61 -4.60 -10.04
N ARG A 164 -0.99 -5.85 -10.31
CA ARG A 164 -1.65 -6.19 -11.58
C ARG A 164 -2.98 -5.47 -11.68
N THR A 165 -3.30 -4.93 -12.86
CA THR A 165 -4.52 -4.12 -13.07
C THR A 165 -5.83 -4.85 -12.70
N THR A 166 -5.80 -6.18 -12.61
CA THR A 166 -6.87 -7.07 -12.16
C THR A 166 -7.05 -7.16 -10.65
N ASN A 167 -6.09 -6.71 -9.84
CA ASN A 167 -5.99 -7.04 -8.41
C ASN A 167 -6.04 -5.82 -7.47
N TYR A 168 -6.04 -4.60 -8.00
CA TYR A 168 -6.19 -3.37 -7.22
C TYR A 168 -7.24 -2.44 -7.86
N GLY A 169 -7.81 -1.57 -7.03
CA GLY A 169 -8.92 -0.68 -7.39
C GLY A 169 -9.73 -0.32 -6.14
N THR A 170 -11.03 -0.09 -6.28
CA THR A 170 -11.94 0.18 -5.15
C THR A 170 -12.71 -1.08 -4.78
N ASN A 171 -12.73 -1.42 -3.49
CA ASN A 171 -13.72 -2.36 -2.97
C ASN A 171 -15.01 -1.59 -2.76
N GLN A 172 -16.13 -2.12 -3.28
CA GLN A 172 -17.37 -1.37 -3.32
C GLN A 172 -18.62 -2.22 -3.03
N ILE A 173 -19.57 -1.59 -2.36
CA ILE A 173 -20.98 -2.01 -2.23
C ILE A 173 -21.82 -0.79 -2.59
N GLY A 174 -22.92 -0.90 -3.35
CA GLY A 174 -23.79 0.24 -3.64
C GLY A 174 -23.86 0.70 -5.09
N ASN A 175 -22.84 0.43 -5.90
CA ASN A 175 -22.81 0.90 -7.29
C ASN A 175 -23.41 -0.14 -8.25
N ALA A 176 -24.74 -0.26 -8.21
CA ALA A 176 -25.50 -1.08 -9.15
C ALA A 176 -25.79 -0.33 -10.46
N THR A 177 -24.78 0.29 -11.09
CA THR A 177 -24.81 0.57 -12.54
C THR A 177 -24.32 -0.67 -13.26
N GLY A 178 -25.23 -1.62 -13.43
CA GLY A 178 -24.94 -2.92 -14.03
C GLY A 178 -25.48 -4.09 -13.21
N ALA A 179 -26.80 -4.17 -13.08
CA ALA A 179 -27.39 -5.51 -13.10
C ALA A 179 -27.06 -6.09 -14.48
N THR A 180 -26.25 -7.14 -14.50
CA THR A 180 -26.08 -8.00 -15.66
C THR A 180 -27.46 -8.56 -15.99
N SER A 181 -28.18 -7.92 -16.90
CA SER A 181 -29.20 -8.59 -17.68
C SER A 181 -28.46 -9.56 -18.60
N THR A 182 -28.36 -10.81 -18.18
CA THR A 182 -28.17 -11.90 -19.12
C THR A 182 -29.39 -11.86 -20.06
N GLY A 183 -29.15 -11.40 -21.30
CA GLY A 183 -30.06 -11.55 -22.43
C GLY A 183 -31.52 -11.16 -22.20
N ALA A 184 -31.83 -9.86 -22.21
CA ALA A 184 -33.13 -9.38 -22.68
C ALA A 184 -33.00 -7.94 -23.18
N THR A 185 -33.32 -7.75 -24.45
CA THR A 185 -33.49 -6.46 -25.11
C THR A 185 -34.42 -5.54 -24.31
N GLY A 186 -33.93 -4.36 -23.94
CA GLY A 186 -34.74 -3.26 -23.39
C GLY A 186 -35.09 -3.42 -21.92
N ALA A 187 -34.25 -2.89 -21.03
CA ALA A 187 -34.61 -2.63 -19.64
C ALA A 187 -33.98 -1.30 -19.20
N ALA A 188 -34.80 -0.26 -19.16
CA ALA A 188 -34.46 0.99 -18.51
C ALA A 188 -34.10 0.75 -17.04
N VAL A 189 -33.20 1.57 -16.51
CA VAL A 189 -32.82 1.66 -15.10
C VAL A 189 -34.10 1.75 -14.25
N THR A 190 -34.40 0.70 -13.49
CA THR A 190 -35.51 0.72 -12.53
C THR A 190 -35.03 1.48 -11.31
N ALA A 191 -35.36 2.78 -11.20
CA ALA A 191 -35.21 3.51 -9.95
C ALA A 191 -36.07 2.83 -8.86
N ASN A 192 -35.61 2.83 -7.62
CA ASN A 192 -36.36 2.23 -6.52
C ASN A 192 -37.52 3.15 -6.12
N SER A 193 -38.76 2.75 -6.40
CA SER A 193 -39.92 3.35 -5.76
C SER A 193 -40.13 2.76 -4.37
N GLY A 194 -40.06 3.61 -3.34
CA GLY A 194 -40.20 3.22 -1.94
C GLY A 194 -39.18 3.92 -1.03
N THR A 195 -39.38 3.81 0.29
CA THR A 195 -38.44 4.32 1.28
C THR A 195 -37.08 3.67 1.11
N VAL A 196 -36.02 4.46 1.29
CA VAL A 196 -34.61 4.03 1.34
C VAL A 196 -34.49 2.86 2.33
N VAL A 197 -34.97 3.03 3.57
CA VAL A 197 -34.96 1.96 4.56
C VAL A 197 -36.35 1.32 4.66
N SER A 198 -36.45 0.00 4.43
CA SER A 198 -37.73 -0.72 4.51
C SER A 198 -38.12 -1.11 5.95
N ALA A 199 -37.14 -1.24 6.85
CA ALA A 199 -37.36 -1.51 8.27
C ALA A 199 -36.22 -0.92 9.12
N SER A 200 -36.54 -0.33 10.26
CA SER A 200 -35.52 0.16 11.20
C SER A 200 -34.63 -0.99 11.69
N GLY A 201 -33.34 -0.72 11.87
CA GLY A 201 -32.38 -1.73 12.28
C GLY A 201 -30.97 -1.17 12.42
N VAL A 202 -30.07 -2.01 12.91
CA VAL A 202 -28.65 -1.70 13.01
C VAL A 202 -27.92 -2.28 11.81
N LEU A 203 -27.21 -1.42 11.08
CA LEU A 203 -26.23 -1.78 10.07
C LEU A 203 -24.86 -1.88 10.75
N THR A 204 -24.27 -3.06 10.69
CA THR A 204 -22.91 -3.32 11.15
C THR A 204 -21.95 -3.20 9.97
N LEU A 205 -20.90 -2.42 10.14
CA LEU A 205 -19.82 -2.22 9.18
C LEU A 205 -18.60 -2.98 9.69
N ARG A 206 -17.97 -3.78 8.83
CA ARG A 206 -16.78 -4.56 9.13
C ARG A 206 -15.71 -4.20 8.10
N GLY A 207 -14.89 -3.21 8.43
CA GLY A 207 -13.76 -2.81 7.60
C GLY A 207 -12.44 -3.37 8.09
N ALA A 208 -11.37 -3.17 7.32
CA ALA A 208 -10.04 -3.65 7.66
C ALA A 208 -9.44 -2.98 8.92
N ALA A 209 -9.86 -1.75 9.23
CA ALA A 209 -9.39 -1.00 10.39
C ALA A 209 -10.20 -1.28 11.67
N GLY A 210 -11.41 -1.86 11.55
CA GLY A 210 -12.29 -2.13 12.68
C GLY A 210 -13.76 -2.29 12.28
N SER A 211 -14.62 -2.42 13.29
CA SER A 211 -16.07 -2.52 13.10
C SER A 211 -16.82 -1.34 13.69
N GLY A 212 -17.88 -0.91 13.01
CA GLY A 212 -18.79 0.16 13.46
C GLY A 212 -20.24 -0.25 13.34
N GLN A 213 -21.13 0.45 14.04
CA GLN A 213 -22.58 0.21 13.97
C GLN A 213 -23.30 1.53 13.67
N VAL A 214 -24.30 1.45 12.80
CA VAL A 214 -25.12 2.59 12.38
C VAL A 214 -26.60 2.21 12.53
N ASN A 215 -27.35 3.04 13.25
CA ASN A 215 -28.79 2.87 13.38
C ASN A 215 -29.50 3.49 12.17
N LEU A 216 -30.20 2.64 11.42
CA LEU A 216 -31.06 2.98 10.30
C LEU A 216 -32.51 3.07 10.77
N VAL A 217 -33.21 4.11 10.35
CA VAL A 217 -34.65 4.29 10.56
C VAL A 217 -35.38 4.48 9.24
N THR A 218 -36.66 4.17 9.17
CA THR A 218 -37.47 4.21 7.93
C THR A 218 -37.57 5.58 7.27
N THR A 219 -37.32 6.67 8.03
CA THR A 219 -37.30 8.05 7.52
C THR A 219 -35.94 8.50 7.01
N ASP A 220 -34.88 7.69 7.17
CA ASP A 220 -33.54 8.06 6.72
C ASP A 220 -33.50 8.16 5.19
N SER A 221 -32.96 9.27 4.68
CA SER A 221 -32.54 9.39 3.27
C SER A 221 -31.14 8.82 3.06
N ALA A 222 -30.76 8.55 1.82
CA ALA A 222 -29.41 8.07 1.50
C ALA A 222 -28.33 9.04 2.02
N LYS A 223 -28.59 10.34 1.98
CA LYS A 223 -27.75 11.38 2.61
C LYS A 223 -27.50 11.11 4.10
N SER A 224 -28.58 10.94 4.87
CA SER A 224 -28.47 10.72 6.31
C SER A 224 -27.72 9.43 6.64
N ILE A 225 -27.87 8.39 5.80
CA ILE A 225 -27.14 7.12 5.95
C ILE A 225 -25.65 7.31 5.63
N SER A 226 -25.30 8.00 4.54
CA SER A 226 -23.89 8.25 4.22
C SER A 226 -23.21 9.08 5.31
N ASP A 227 -23.90 10.08 5.85
CA ASP A 227 -23.37 10.92 6.93
C ASP A 227 -23.14 10.09 8.21
N LYS A 228 -24.08 9.20 8.58
CA LYS A 228 -23.93 8.27 9.71
C LYS A 228 -22.80 7.26 9.50
N ILE A 229 -22.59 6.76 8.28
CA ILE A 229 -21.49 5.83 7.96
C ILE A 229 -20.14 6.55 8.02
N ASN A 230 -20.04 7.74 7.40
CA ASN A 230 -18.79 8.53 7.40
C ASN A 230 -18.39 8.98 8.81
N ALA A 231 -19.34 9.12 9.74
CA ALA A 231 -19.04 9.34 11.16
C ALA A 231 -18.31 8.15 11.83
N GLN A 232 -18.39 6.94 11.26
CA GLN A 232 -17.69 5.73 11.74
C GLN A 232 -16.27 5.64 11.15
N SER A 233 -15.43 6.65 11.42
CA SER A 233 -14.08 6.78 10.85
C SER A 233 -13.16 5.58 11.13
N GLN A 234 -13.40 4.84 12.21
CA GLN A 234 -12.62 3.66 12.62
C GLN A 234 -12.76 2.46 11.67
N THR A 235 -13.75 2.46 10.78
CA THR A 235 -13.98 1.36 9.85
C THR A 235 -13.09 1.43 8.60
N GLY A 236 -12.63 2.62 8.21
CA GLY A 236 -11.93 2.84 6.94
C GLY A 236 -12.84 2.78 5.70
N ILE A 237 -14.16 2.80 5.88
CA ILE A 237 -15.16 2.80 4.80
C ILE A 237 -15.63 4.25 4.57
N LYS A 238 -15.62 4.68 3.31
CA LYS A 238 -16.21 5.97 2.89
C LYS A 238 -17.55 5.72 2.23
N ALA A 239 -18.55 6.53 2.54
CA ALA A 239 -19.87 6.48 1.92
C ALA A 239 -20.16 7.75 1.11
N SER A 240 -20.69 7.57 -0.09
CA SER A 240 -21.27 8.64 -0.91
C SER A 240 -22.75 8.32 -1.17
N ALA A 241 -23.59 9.35 -1.25
CA ALA A 241 -25.01 9.19 -1.51
C ALA A 241 -25.41 9.95 -2.78
N TYR A 242 -26.33 9.38 -3.54
CA TYR A 242 -26.83 9.96 -4.78
C TYR A 242 -28.23 9.44 -5.08
N THR A 243 -29.14 10.31 -5.51
CA THR A 243 -30.49 9.90 -5.93
C THR A 243 -30.73 10.33 -7.36
N GLN A 244 -31.11 9.40 -8.21
CA GLN A 244 -31.50 9.68 -9.59
C GLN A 244 -32.66 8.79 -10.00
N THR A 245 -33.59 9.36 -10.76
CA THR A 245 -34.67 8.62 -11.41
C THR A 245 -34.98 9.24 -12.75
N THR A 246 -35.32 8.40 -13.72
CA THR A 246 -35.98 8.83 -14.95
C THR A 246 -37.48 8.91 -14.70
N VAL A 247 -38.09 10.03 -15.11
CA VAL A 247 -39.52 10.29 -15.07
C VAL A 247 -40.05 10.30 -16.50
N THR A 248 -41.08 9.50 -16.75
CA THR A 248 -41.80 9.47 -18.03
C THR A 248 -43.26 9.84 -17.83
N PHE A 249 -43.86 10.37 -18.88
CA PHE A 249 -45.24 10.91 -18.87
C PHE A 249 -46.10 10.12 -19.84
N GLY A 250 -47.29 9.70 -19.41
CA GLY A 250 -48.18 8.84 -20.17
C GLY A 250 -48.98 9.53 -21.28
N ALA A 251 -49.12 10.86 -21.25
CA ALA A 251 -49.85 11.64 -22.25
C ALA A 251 -49.31 13.08 -22.37
N SER A 252 -49.61 13.76 -23.48
CA SER A 252 -49.44 15.21 -23.59
C SER A 252 -50.57 15.96 -22.86
N GLY A 253 -50.31 17.21 -22.46
CA GLY A 253 -51.25 18.05 -21.71
C GLY A 253 -50.64 18.61 -20.43
N SER A 254 -51.49 19.20 -19.58
CA SER A 254 -51.04 19.89 -18.36
C SER A 254 -50.82 18.92 -17.21
N TYR A 255 -49.73 19.14 -16.47
CA TYR A 255 -49.37 18.38 -15.28
C TYR A 255 -49.12 19.36 -14.13
N SER A 256 -49.53 18.96 -12.93
CA SER A 256 -49.27 19.69 -11.70
C SER A 256 -48.88 18.68 -10.62
N VAL A 257 -47.67 18.80 -10.11
CA VAL A 257 -47.12 17.89 -9.11
C VAL A 257 -46.48 18.66 -7.96
N ASP A 258 -46.62 18.12 -6.77
CA ASP A 258 -45.95 18.61 -5.58
C ASP A 258 -44.65 17.86 -5.38
N VAL A 259 -43.53 18.59 -5.42
CA VAL A 259 -42.18 18.02 -5.35
C VAL A 259 -41.52 18.36 -4.02
N MET A 260 -40.90 17.35 -3.41
CA MET A 260 -40.14 17.51 -2.18
C MET A 260 -38.81 16.74 -2.28
N GLY A 261 -37.74 17.39 -1.83
CA GLY A 261 -36.39 16.85 -1.72
C GLY A 261 -35.77 17.24 -0.38
N THR A 262 -34.92 18.27 -0.38
CA THR A 262 -34.30 18.82 0.84
C THR A 262 -35.23 19.74 1.65
N ASN A 263 -36.27 20.26 1.01
CA ASN A 263 -37.28 21.12 1.62
C ASN A 263 -38.23 20.36 2.55
N THR A 264 -38.75 21.07 3.56
CA THR A 264 -39.76 20.55 4.50
C THR A 264 -41.20 20.76 4.02
N THR A 265 -41.43 21.68 3.10
CA THR A 265 -42.75 22.01 2.53
C THR A 265 -42.78 21.76 1.03
N ALA A 266 -43.73 20.96 0.53
CA ALA A 266 -43.83 20.63 -0.89
C ALA A 266 -43.91 21.88 -1.79
N GLN A 267 -43.28 21.82 -2.96
CA GLN A 267 -43.33 22.89 -3.97
C GLN A 267 -44.13 22.41 -5.18
N ALA A 268 -45.13 23.18 -5.57
CA ALA A 268 -45.91 22.90 -6.77
C ALA A 268 -45.09 23.19 -8.04
N VAL A 269 -45.01 22.20 -8.92
CA VAL A 269 -44.39 22.26 -10.24
C VAL A 269 -45.49 22.01 -11.26
N THR A 270 -45.84 23.04 -12.03
CA THR A 270 -46.92 22.98 -13.03
C THR A 270 -46.34 23.31 -14.39
N PHE A 271 -46.60 22.45 -15.38
CA PHE A 271 -46.06 22.54 -16.74
C PHE A 271 -47.05 21.94 -17.74
N ASN A 272 -46.83 22.23 -19.03
CA ASN A 272 -47.64 21.67 -20.10
C ASN A 272 -46.76 20.92 -21.12
N LEU A 273 -47.03 19.62 -21.29
CA LEU A 273 -46.36 18.81 -22.31
C LEU A 273 -47.05 19.00 -23.66
N THR A 274 -46.30 19.43 -24.66
CA THR A 274 -46.81 19.49 -26.05
C THR A 274 -46.74 18.13 -26.75
N ALA A 275 -45.80 17.27 -26.35
CA ALA A 275 -45.65 15.89 -26.82
C ALA A 275 -44.89 15.03 -25.78
N THR A 276 -45.14 13.73 -25.75
CA THR A 276 -44.34 12.76 -24.97
C THR A 276 -43.20 12.22 -25.81
N GLY A 277 -42.07 11.86 -25.18
CA GLY A 277 -40.93 11.22 -25.85
C GLY A 277 -40.16 12.08 -26.86
N THR A 278 -40.22 13.41 -26.74
CA THR A 278 -39.44 14.33 -27.60
C THR A 278 -38.82 15.46 -26.78
N ALA A 279 -37.63 15.92 -27.16
CA ALA A 279 -36.95 17.00 -26.44
C ALA A 279 -37.78 18.28 -26.32
N ALA A 280 -38.42 18.69 -27.41
CA ALA A 280 -39.27 19.89 -27.42
C ALA A 280 -40.52 19.73 -26.54
N GLY A 281 -41.07 18.51 -26.46
CA GLY A 281 -42.25 18.21 -25.66
C GLY A 281 -42.03 18.23 -24.16
N LEU A 282 -40.83 17.84 -23.71
CA LEU A 282 -40.46 17.75 -22.29
C LEU A 282 -39.69 18.98 -21.77
N ALA A 283 -39.35 19.95 -22.63
CA ALA A 283 -38.54 21.12 -22.26
C ALA A 283 -39.19 21.99 -21.16
N ASP A 284 -40.51 22.17 -21.21
CA ASP A 284 -41.23 22.93 -20.17
C ASP A 284 -41.16 22.21 -18.82
N ALA A 285 -41.34 20.88 -18.80
CA ALA A 285 -41.18 20.09 -17.58
C ALA A 285 -39.79 20.31 -16.96
N VAL A 286 -38.71 20.18 -17.75
CA VAL A 286 -37.33 20.41 -17.28
C VAL A 286 -37.16 21.82 -16.71
N THR A 287 -37.72 22.83 -17.39
CA THR A 287 -37.63 24.23 -16.95
C THR A 287 -38.36 24.44 -15.62
N GLN A 288 -39.57 23.92 -15.46
CA GLN A 288 -40.37 24.10 -14.25
C GLN A 288 -39.81 23.33 -13.05
N PHE A 289 -39.27 22.12 -13.25
CA PHE A 289 -38.54 21.42 -12.20
C PHE A 289 -37.30 22.22 -11.76
N ASN A 290 -36.52 22.73 -12.72
CA ASN A 290 -35.32 23.53 -12.41
C ASN A 290 -35.64 24.88 -11.77
N ALA A 291 -36.81 25.47 -12.04
CA ALA A 291 -37.27 26.70 -11.38
C ALA A 291 -37.47 26.53 -9.87
N GLN A 292 -37.77 25.31 -9.40
CA GLN A 292 -37.89 25.00 -7.97
C GLN A 292 -36.62 24.39 -7.36
N SER A 293 -35.55 24.19 -8.15
CA SER A 293 -34.32 23.49 -7.72
C SER A 293 -33.63 24.12 -6.51
N SER A 294 -33.64 25.45 -6.38
CA SER A 294 -33.03 26.13 -5.23
C SER A 294 -33.73 25.83 -3.90
N LYS A 295 -34.99 25.40 -3.94
CA LYS A 295 -35.76 25.00 -2.75
C LYS A 295 -35.75 23.49 -2.56
N THR A 296 -35.92 22.73 -3.63
CA THR A 296 -36.04 21.26 -3.55
C THR A 296 -34.71 20.53 -3.53
N GLY A 297 -33.63 21.16 -3.99
CA GLY A 297 -32.33 20.52 -4.22
C GLY A 297 -32.31 19.57 -5.41
N ILE A 298 -33.40 19.49 -6.18
CA ILE A 298 -33.55 18.56 -7.30
C ILE A 298 -33.29 19.31 -8.60
N THR A 299 -32.40 18.77 -9.42
CA THR A 299 -32.15 19.23 -10.79
C THR A 299 -32.78 18.27 -11.80
N ALA A 300 -33.24 18.83 -12.91
CA ALA A 300 -33.84 18.08 -14.01
C ALA A 300 -33.01 18.25 -15.28
N LYS A 301 -32.80 17.14 -16.00
CA LYS A 301 -32.27 17.14 -17.36
C LYS A 301 -33.07 16.18 -18.23
N LEU A 302 -32.97 16.31 -19.54
CA LEU A 302 -33.51 15.30 -20.45
C LEU A 302 -32.62 14.04 -20.41
N THR A 303 -33.22 12.87 -20.65
CA THR A 303 -32.46 11.64 -20.93
C THR A 303 -31.74 11.75 -22.28
N ASP A 304 -30.65 11.00 -22.44
CA ASP A 304 -29.85 11.00 -23.68
C ASP A 304 -30.63 10.46 -24.91
N ASP A 305 -31.70 9.69 -24.67
CA ASP A 305 -32.63 9.16 -25.68
C ASP A 305 -33.85 10.07 -25.92
N ASN A 306 -33.94 11.21 -25.21
CA ASN A 306 -35.04 12.18 -25.26
C ASN A 306 -36.42 11.64 -24.86
N THR A 307 -36.50 10.46 -24.23
CA THR A 307 -37.77 9.80 -23.89
C THR A 307 -38.34 10.24 -22.52
N GLY A 308 -37.52 10.80 -21.64
CA GLY A 308 -37.92 11.16 -20.28
C GLY A 308 -37.10 12.30 -19.66
N VAL A 309 -37.46 12.67 -18.44
CA VAL A 309 -36.74 13.65 -17.62
C VAL A 309 -36.02 12.94 -16.49
N VAL A 310 -34.69 13.06 -16.44
CA VAL A 310 -33.88 12.60 -15.32
C VAL A 310 -33.94 13.65 -14.21
N LEU A 311 -34.47 13.26 -13.06
CA LEU A 311 -34.39 14.03 -11.82
C LEU A 311 -33.20 13.55 -11.00
N THR A 312 -32.41 14.48 -10.49
CA THR A 312 -31.20 14.22 -9.72
C THR A 312 -31.22 15.02 -8.42
N ALA A 313 -30.99 14.34 -7.30
CA ALA A 313 -30.58 14.96 -6.04
C ALA A 313 -29.14 14.52 -5.74
N SER A 314 -28.19 15.43 -5.97
CA SER A 314 -26.75 15.16 -5.86
C SER A 314 -26.27 14.92 -4.43
N ASP A 315 -27.05 15.36 -3.46
CA ASP A 315 -26.79 15.21 -2.03
C ASP A 315 -27.27 13.86 -1.48
N GLY A 316 -28.03 13.09 -2.26
CA GLY A 316 -28.65 11.82 -1.84
C GLY A 316 -29.96 11.98 -1.06
N SER A 317 -30.60 13.14 -1.14
CA SER A 317 -31.95 13.33 -0.59
C SER A 317 -33.00 12.52 -1.39
N ASN A 318 -34.09 12.14 -0.74
CA ASN A 318 -35.17 11.40 -1.41
C ASN A 318 -35.88 12.34 -2.40
N ILE A 319 -36.32 11.83 -3.54
CA ILE A 319 -37.16 12.59 -4.47
C ILE A 319 -38.60 12.14 -4.25
N ASN A 320 -39.43 13.01 -3.69
CA ASN A 320 -40.85 12.74 -3.51
C ASN A 320 -41.67 13.55 -4.53
N ILE A 321 -42.50 12.85 -5.29
CA ILE A 321 -43.40 13.42 -6.29
C ILE A 321 -44.82 13.04 -5.88
N ALA A 322 -45.61 14.02 -5.44
CA ALA A 322 -47.01 13.85 -5.08
C ALA A 322 -47.92 14.50 -6.14
N ALA A 323 -49.11 13.95 -6.31
CA ALA A 323 -50.14 14.62 -7.10
C ALA A 323 -50.56 15.92 -6.40
N ALA A 324 -50.53 17.05 -7.11
CA ALA A 324 -50.95 18.33 -6.53
C ALA A 324 -52.43 18.29 -6.16
N THR A 325 -52.78 18.83 -5.00
CA THR A 325 -54.18 18.84 -4.54
C THR A 325 -55.03 19.76 -5.42
N GLY A 326 -56.00 19.19 -6.14
CA GLY A 326 -57.04 19.95 -6.86
C GLY A 326 -56.81 20.19 -8.36
N THR A 327 -55.76 19.62 -8.96
CA THR A 327 -55.47 19.72 -10.39
C THR A 327 -55.33 18.33 -11.02
N SER A 328 -56.01 18.09 -12.14
CA SER A 328 -55.95 16.83 -12.87
C SER A 328 -54.68 16.78 -13.73
N ALA A 329 -53.90 15.70 -13.62
CA ALA A 329 -52.83 15.43 -14.56
C ALA A 329 -53.42 14.96 -15.90
N ALA A 330 -52.84 15.37 -17.02
CA ALA A 330 -53.27 14.94 -18.35
C ALA A 330 -53.04 13.43 -18.61
N GLY A 331 -52.16 12.79 -17.84
CA GLY A 331 -51.83 11.37 -17.92
C GLY A 331 -51.12 10.88 -16.66
N SER A 332 -50.68 9.63 -16.67
CA SER A 332 -49.95 9.07 -15.54
C SER A 332 -48.47 9.48 -15.56
N ILE A 333 -47.86 9.58 -14.39
CA ILE A 333 -46.43 9.90 -14.22
C ILE A 333 -45.74 8.65 -13.73
N THR A 334 -44.77 8.12 -14.48
CA THR A 334 -44.00 6.97 -14.06
C THR A 334 -42.60 7.40 -13.64
N ALA A 335 -42.21 7.06 -12.42
CA ALA A 335 -40.87 7.29 -11.88
C ALA A 335 -40.45 6.08 -11.05
N GLY A 336 -39.24 5.57 -11.27
CA GLY A 336 -38.77 4.35 -10.60
C GLY A 336 -39.62 3.11 -10.82
N GLY A 337 -40.28 3.00 -11.98
CA GLY A 337 -41.16 1.88 -12.28
C GLY A 337 -42.50 1.89 -11.53
N THR A 338 -42.75 2.85 -10.63
CA THR A 338 -44.08 3.09 -10.07
C THR A 338 -44.81 4.14 -10.86
N ASN A 339 -46.09 3.88 -11.12
CA ASN A 339 -46.96 4.77 -11.86
C ASN A 339 -47.89 5.53 -10.90
N LEU A 340 -47.82 6.86 -10.92
CA LEU A 340 -48.78 7.74 -10.28
C LEU A 340 -49.91 8.02 -11.27
N ALA A 341 -51.11 7.51 -10.98
CA ALA A 341 -52.27 7.68 -11.84
C ALA A 341 -52.82 9.12 -11.79
N ALA A 342 -53.45 9.55 -12.89
CA ALA A 342 -53.82 10.94 -13.18
C ALA A 342 -54.84 11.61 -12.22
N SER A 343 -55.54 10.84 -11.39
CA SER A 343 -56.70 11.30 -10.60
C SER A 343 -56.69 10.83 -9.13
N THR A 344 -55.57 10.30 -8.64
CA THR A 344 -55.45 9.79 -7.25
C THR A 344 -54.53 10.66 -6.42
N SER A 345 -54.91 10.95 -5.18
CA SER A 345 -54.02 11.48 -4.14
C SER A 345 -52.98 10.42 -3.79
N GLY A 346 -51.89 10.36 -4.55
CA GLY A 346 -50.78 9.43 -4.36
C GLY A 346 -49.45 10.16 -4.42
N SER A 347 -48.40 9.54 -3.87
CA SER A 347 -47.04 10.03 -3.94
C SER A 347 -46.07 8.92 -4.31
N ILE A 348 -45.12 9.22 -5.19
CA ILE A 348 -43.97 8.38 -5.47
C ILE A 348 -42.79 8.95 -4.68
N THR A 349 -42.27 8.15 -3.75
CA THR A 349 -40.99 8.45 -3.12
C THR A 349 -39.92 7.60 -3.78
N ILE A 350 -38.89 8.25 -4.32
CA ILE A 350 -37.69 7.62 -4.84
C ILE A 350 -36.60 7.75 -3.80
N GLY A 351 -36.14 6.59 -3.32
CA GLY A 351 -35.02 6.50 -2.41
C GLY A 351 -33.67 6.63 -3.12
N GLY A 352 -32.74 7.33 -2.48
CA GLY A 352 -31.35 7.41 -2.95
C GLY A 352 -30.55 6.13 -2.77
N GLN A 353 -29.44 6.06 -3.48
CA GLN A 353 -28.42 5.03 -3.32
C GLN A 353 -27.27 5.53 -2.45
N VAL A 354 -26.68 4.62 -1.68
CA VAL A 354 -25.46 4.83 -0.91
C VAL A 354 -24.41 3.88 -1.45
N ILE A 355 -23.30 4.45 -1.88
CA ILE A 355 -22.14 3.75 -2.39
C ILE A 355 -21.05 3.78 -1.31
N LEU A 356 -20.62 2.61 -0.88
CA LEU A 356 -19.54 2.41 0.08
C LEU A 356 -18.29 2.03 -0.69
N ASP A 357 -17.20 2.73 -0.44
CA ASP A 357 -15.90 2.50 -1.05
C ASP A 357 -14.82 2.35 0.03
N SER A 358 -13.85 1.46 -0.22
CA SER A 358 -12.65 1.29 0.61
C SER A 358 -11.49 0.76 -0.21
N ASP A 359 -10.26 1.02 0.24
CA ASP A 359 -9.03 0.49 -0.35
C ASP A 359 -8.85 -1.01 -0.06
N LYS A 360 -9.49 -1.53 1.01
CA LYS A 360 -9.47 -2.95 1.38
C LYS A 360 -10.86 -3.58 1.33
N SER A 361 -10.90 -4.92 1.31
CA SER A 361 -12.17 -5.64 1.39
C SER A 361 -12.86 -5.34 2.73
N PHE A 362 -14.18 -5.18 2.66
CA PHE A 362 -15.03 -4.96 3.81
C PHE A 362 -16.33 -5.73 3.65
N ALA A 363 -17.11 -5.79 4.73
CA ALA A 363 -18.42 -6.36 4.69
C ALA A 363 -19.40 -5.53 5.51
N ILE A 364 -20.67 -5.65 5.17
CA ILE A 364 -21.78 -5.08 5.92
C ILE A 364 -22.74 -6.20 6.31
N ALA A 365 -23.40 -6.06 7.45
CA ALA A 365 -24.50 -6.92 7.83
C ALA A 365 -25.59 -6.12 8.54
N SER A 366 -26.85 -6.42 8.22
CA SER A 366 -28.00 -5.73 8.82
C SER A 366 -28.73 -6.65 9.80
N SER A 367 -29.17 -6.11 10.94
CA SER A 367 -29.95 -6.84 11.96
C SER A 367 -31.44 -7.00 11.61
N SER A 368 -31.95 -6.23 10.65
CA SER A 368 -33.28 -6.38 10.06
C SER A 368 -33.15 -6.55 8.54
N THR A 369 -34.20 -7.05 7.86
CA THR A 369 -34.25 -7.04 6.40
C THR A 369 -34.32 -5.59 5.93
N ALA A 370 -33.15 -4.98 5.74
CA ALA A 370 -33.05 -3.54 5.50
C ALA A 370 -33.43 -3.18 4.06
N THR A 371 -33.27 -4.11 3.10
CA THR A 371 -33.43 -3.84 1.67
C THR A 371 -33.93 -5.05 0.89
N THR A 372 -35.00 -4.87 0.10
CA THR A 372 -35.31 -5.72 -1.05
C THR A 372 -34.35 -5.43 -2.20
N THR A 373 -34.15 -6.38 -3.12
CA THR A 373 -33.27 -6.23 -4.30
C THR A 373 -33.55 -4.91 -5.03
N GLY A 374 -32.52 -4.06 -5.18
CA GLY A 374 -32.62 -2.76 -5.86
C GLY A 374 -32.65 -1.52 -4.96
N ASN A 375 -32.60 -1.65 -3.63
CA ASN A 375 -32.68 -0.50 -2.72
C ASN A 375 -31.32 -0.13 -2.05
N THR A 376 -31.22 1.11 -1.54
CA THR A 376 -30.08 1.84 -0.92
C THR A 376 -28.66 1.44 -1.31
N PHE A 377 -28.23 0.23 -0.99
CA PHE A 377 -26.90 -0.30 -1.32
C PHE A 377 -26.87 -1.09 -2.62
N GLY A 378 -27.92 -1.01 -3.46
CA GLY A 378 -28.01 -1.66 -4.77
C GLY A 378 -27.99 -3.20 -4.72
N VAL A 379 -27.99 -3.79 -3.53
CA VAL A 379 -27.88 -5.21 -3.22
C VAL A 379 -28.87 -5.52 -2.09
N ALA A 380 -29.61 -6.63 -2.22
CA ALA A 380 -30.47 -7.10 -1.14
C ALA A 380 -29.62 -7.56 0.05
N ILE A 381 -29.86 -6.98 1.23
CA ILE A 381 -29.22 -7.41 2.47
C ILE A 381 -30.29 -8.08 3.32
N ALA A 382 -30.29 -9.41 3.30
CA ALA A 382 -31.17 -10.19 4.16
C ALA A 382 -30.79 -9.99 5.64
N ALA A 383 -31.78 -10.12 6.53
CA ALA A 383 -31.54 -10.03 7.97
C ALA A 383 -30.45 -11.02 8.41
N ALA A 384 -29.49 -10.52 9.18
CA ALA A 384 -28.30 -11.23 9.67
C ALA A 384 -27.36 -11.79 8.58
N ALA A 385 -27.60 -11.53 7.30
CA ALA A 385 -26.70 -11.90 6.22
C ALA A 385 -25.53 -10.91 6.13
N VAL A 386 -24.34 -11.45 5.84
CA VAL A 386 -23.14 -10.66 5.60
C VAL A 386 -22.98 -10.48 4.09
N THR A 387 -22.97 -9.23 3.65
CA THR A 387 -22.69 -8.85 2.26
C THR A 387 -21.26 -8.33 2.19
N ALA A 388 -20.40 -9.02 1.45
CA ALA A 388 -19.02 -8.61 1.22
C ALA A 388 -18.91 -7.60 0.07
N SER A 389 -17.88 -6.76 0.11
CA SER A 389 -17.55 -5.83 -0.96
C SER A 389 -17.10 -6.55 -2.22
N SER A 390 -17.45 -6.01 -3.38
CA SER A 390 -16.93 -6.45 -4.68
C SER A 390 -15.78 -5.55 -5.13
N LEU A 391 -14.68 -6.13 -5.61
CA LEU A 391 -13.57 -5.35 -6.14
C LEU A 391 -13.90 -4.84 -7.55
N LYS A 392 -13.86 -3.53 -7.75
CA LYS A 392 -13.87 -2.88 -9.07
C LYS A 392 -12.43 -2.52 -9.42
N THR A 393 -11.91 -3.19 -10.44
CA THR A 393 -10.47 -3.23 -10.75
C THR A 393 -10.08 -2.09 -11.68
N VAL A 394 -8.79 -1.73 -11.68
CA VAL A 394 -8.24 -0.75 -12.63
C VAL A 394 -8.38 -1.23 -14.08
N GLN A 395 -8.35 -2.54 -14.32
CA GLN A 395 -8.58 -3.09 -15.66
C GLN A 395 -9.98 -2.77 -16.20
N SER A 396 -10.98 -2.66 -15.32
CA SER A 396 -12.37 -2.42 -15.70
C SER A 396 -12.71 -0.94 -15.93
N LEU A 397 -11.70 -0.06 -16.00
CA LEU A 397 -11.94 1.36 -16.25
C LEU A 397 -12.62 1.60 -17.59
N ASP A 398 -13.71 2.35 -17.53
CA ASP A 398 -14.47 2.82 -18.68
C ASP A 398 -14.92 4.25 -18.39
N VAL A 399 -14.79 5.13 -19.37
CA VAL A 399 -15.20 6.55 -19.30
C VAL A 399 -16.14 6.93 -20.43
N THR A 400 -16.83 5.97 -21.05
CA THR A 400 -17.75 6.21 -22.16
C THR A 400 -19.05 6.91 -21.77
N THR A 401 -19.44 6.85 -20.48
CA THR A 401 -20.64 7.51 -19.94
C THR A 401 -20.29 8.37 -18.72
N VAL A 402 -21.14 9.35 -18.37
CA VAL A 402 -20.93 10.19 -17.16
C VAL A 402 -20.84 9.34 -15.88
N ASP A 403 -21.69 8.31 -15.79
CA ASP A 403 -21.73 7.42 -14.64
C ASP A 403 -20.47 6.55 -14.57
N ASN A 404 -20.02 5.99 -15.71
CA ASN A 404 -18.78 5.23 -15.79
C ASN A 404 -17.57 6.11 -15.46
N SER A 405 -17.53 7.37 -15.93
CA SER A 405 -16.48 8.33 -15.60
C SER A 405 -16.43 8.66 -14.10
N THR A 406 -17.59 8.81 -13.46
CA THR A 406 -17.65 9.02 -11.99
C THR A 406 -17.14 7.79 -11.24
N GLN A 407 -17.47 6.59 -11.73
CA GLN A 407 -16.96 5.35 -11.17
C GLN A 407 -15.45 5.17 -11.41
N ALA A 408 -14.93 5.55 -12.57
CA ALA A 408 -13.51 5.55 -12.88
C ALA A 408 -12.74 6.46 -11.91
N ILE A 409 -13.25 7.65 -11.59
CA ILE A 409 -12.65 8.54 -10.58
C ILE A 409 -12.54 7.82 -9.22
N ARG A 410 -13.59 7.11 -8.77
CA ARG A 410 -13.54 6.35 -7.51
C ARG A 410 -12.51 5.23 -7.53
N ILE A 411 -12.47 4.45 -8.62
CA ILE A 411 -11.49 3.36 -8.78
C ILE A 411 -10.06 3.93 -8.74
N VAL A 412 -9.82 5.03 -9.46
CA VAL A 412 -8.50 5.67 -9.55
C VAL A 412 -8.07 6.30 -8.23
N ASP A 413 -8.98 6.96 -7.51
CA ASP A 413 -8.66 7.55 -6.19
C ASP A 413 -8.23 6.45 -5.20
N GLN A 414 -8.89 5.28 -5.19
CA GLN A 414 -8.46 4.15 -4.37
C GLN A 414 -7.18 3.48 -4.88
N ALA A 415 -7.02 3.38 -6.20
CA ALA A 415 -5.78 2.88 -6.80
C ALA A 415 -4.57 3.76 -6.44
N LEU A 416 -4.73 5.09 -6.49
CA LEU A 416 -3.71 6.05 -6.05
C LEU A 416 -3.39 5.89 -4.56
N ASN A 417 -4.40 5.69 -3.70
CA ASN A 417 -4.16 5.40 -2.29
C ASN A 417 -3.37 4.10 -2.08
N ALA A 418 -3.68 3.04 -2.84
CA ALA A 418 -2.95 1.78 -2.78
C ALA A 418 -1.48 1.95 -3.23
N VAL A 419 -1.23 2.67 -4.32
CA VAL A 419 0.12 3.01 -4.79
C VAL A 419 0.87 3.82 -3.74
N ASN A 420 0.28 4.91 -3.23
CA ASN A 420 0.89 5.75 -2.21
C ASN A 420 1.18 4.98 -0.90
N GLY A 421 0.30 4.06 -0.50
CA GLY A 421 0.50 3.19 0.66
C GLY A 421 1.69 2.24 0.50
N GLN A 422 1.85 1.63 -0.69
CA GLN A 422 3.03 0.81 -0.98
C GLN A 422 4.30 1.66 -1.05
N ARG A 423 4.24 2.85 -1.66
CA ARG A 423 5.38 3.78 -1.72
C ARG A 423 5.87 4.21 -0.35
N ALA A 424 4.93 4.53 0.55
CA ALA A 424 5.24 4.81 1.95
C ALA A 424 5.91 3.61 2.65
N SER A 425 5.45 2.39 2.35
CA SER A 425 6.03 1.15 2.89
C SER A 425 7.47 0.93 2.39
N PHE A 426 7.74 1.19 1.10
CA PHE A 426 9.10 1.12 0.56
C PHE A 426 10.00 2.23 1.06
N GLY A 427 9.49 3.45 1.26
CA GLY A 427 10.24 4.52 1.91
C GLY A 427 10.66 4.15 3.34
N ALA A 428 9.74 3.61 4.14
CA ALA A 428 10.06 3.11 5.48
C ALA A 428 11.09 1.97 5.46
N LEU A 429 10.98 1.06 4.47
CA LEU A 429 11.93 -0.03 4.27
C LEU A 429 13.33 0.48 3.91
N GLN A 430 13.44 1.49 3.03
CA GLN A 430 14.70 2.15 2.68
C GLN A 430 15.36 2.77 3.92
N SER A 431 14.63 3.57 4.70
CA SER A 431 15.17 4.15 5.94
C SER A 431 15.62 3.09 6.94
N ARG A 432 14.90 1.96 7.03
CA ARG A 432 15.29 0.83 7.88
C ARG A 432 16.58 0.16 7.40
N PHE A 433 16.74 -0.05 6.09
CA PHE A 433 17.98 -0.61 5.54
C PHE A 433 19.16 0.35 5.71
N GLU A 434 19.00 1.65 5.43
CA GLU A 434 20.04 2.66 5.62
C GLU A 434 20.52 2.73 7.08
N SER A 435 19.59 2.74 8.03
CA SER A 435 19.92 2.69 9.46
C SER A 435 20.65 1.38 9.82
N THR A 436 20.22 0.26 9.24
CA THR A 436 20.89 -1.04 9.46
C THR A 436 22.31 -1.04 8.89
N VAL A 437 22.53 -0.47 7.70
CA VAL A 437 23.86 -0.33 7.08
C VAL A 437 24.79 0.49 7.97
N SER A 438 24.31 1.64 8.47
CA SER A 438 25.07 2.48 9.39
C SER A 438 25.43 1.74 10.68
N GLN A 439 24.47 1.05 11.30
CA GLN A 439 24.70 0.26 12.51
C GLN A 439 25.71 -0.89 12.28
N LEU A 440 25.59 -1.60 11.16
CA LEU A 440 26.54 -2.66 10.78
C LEU A 440 27.95 -2.09 10.57
N ALA A 441 28.08 -0.90 9.97
CA ALA A 441 29.37 -0.26 9.75
C ALA A 441 30.07 0.06 11.06
N THR A 442 29.37 0.71 11.98
CA THR A 442 29.90 1.02 13.32
C THR A 442 30.26 -0.25 14.10
N THR A 443 29.45 -1.31 13.98
CA THR A 443 29.72 -2.59 14.66
C THR A 443 30.93 -3.32 14.05
N SER A 444 31.07 -3.29 12.71
CA SER A 444 32.24 -3.83 11.99
C SER A 444 33.52 -3.10 12.37
N GLU A 445 33.48 -1.77 12.44
CA GLU A 445 34.61 -0.95 12.87
C GLU A 445 35.03 -1.26 14.33
N ASN A 446 34.08 -1.31 15.25
CA ASN A 446 34.34 -1.62 16.66
C ASN A 446 34.90 -3.03 16.84
N LEU A 447 34.37 -4.03 16.13
CA LEU A 447 34.88 -5.40 16.16
C LEU A 447 36.26 -5.50 15.50
N SER A 448 36.53 -4.72 14.45
CA SER A 448 37.85 -4.64 13.83
C SER A 448 38.88 -4.05 14.80
N SER A 449 38.52 -2.98 15.51
CA SER A 449 39.35 -2.36 16.56
C SER A 449 39.61 -3.33 17.72
N ALA A 450 38.58 -4.02 18.20
CA ALA A 450 38.72 -5.04 19.25
C ALA A 450 39.60 -6.20 18.81
N ARG A 451 39.46 -6.66 17.56
CA ARG A 451 40.30 -7.71 16.98
C ARG A 451 41.75 -7.26 16.85
N SER A 452 42.00 -6.02 16.43
CA SER A 452 43.34 -5.44 16.32
C SER A 452 44.07 -5.46 17.66
N ARG A 453 43.42 -5.03 18.75
CA ARG A 453 43.99 -5.11 20.11
C ARG A 453 44.36 -6.52 20.58
N ILE A 454 43.67 -7.54 20.05
CA ILE A 454 43.95 -8.94 20.37
C ILE A 454 45.06 -9.50 19.50
N ARG A 455 45.03 -9.23 18.19
CA ARG A 455 45.81 -9.99 17.21
C ARG A 455 47.02 -9.23 16.68
N ASP A 456 46.98 -7.91 16.59
CA ASP A 456 48.03 -7.11 15.98
C ASP A 456 49.20 -6.90 16.95
N ALA A 457 50.41 -6.80 16.42
CA ALA A 457 51.62 -6.55 17.20
C ALA A 457 51.87 -5.04 17.34
N ASP A 458 52.29 -4.62 18.54
CA ASP A 458 52.83 -3.28 18.76
C ASP A 458 54.29 -3.24 18.25
N PHE A 459 54.50 -2.53 17.14
CA PHE A 459 55.82 -2.39 16.51
C PHE A 459 56.86 -1.80 17.47
N ALA A 460 56.50 -0.88 18.36
CA ALA A 460 57.46 -0.27 19.29
C ALA A 460 57.92 -1.28 20.34
N ALA A 461 57.00 -2.07 20.90
CA ALA A 461 57.33 -3.11 21.86
C ALA A 461 58.12 -4.28 21.23
N GLU A 462 57.77 -4.68 20.01
CA GLU A 462 58.42 -5.80 19.31
C GLU A 462 59.82 -5.42 18.81
N THR A 463 60.03 -4.20 18.33
CA THR A 463 61.37 -3.71 17.97
C THR A 463 62.29 -3.61 19.18
N ALA A 464 61.81 -3.11 20.33
CA ALA A 464 62.59 -3.11 21.56
C ALA A 464 62.96 -4.54 22.03
N SER A 465 62.04 -5.49 21.88
CA SER A 465 62.27 -6.91 22.20
C SER A 465 63.27 -7.56 21.24
N LEU A 466 63.18 -7.24 19.95
CA LEU A 466 64.12 -7.67 18.92
C LEU A 466 65.54 -7.17 19.23
N THR A 467 65.71 -5.87 19.49
CA THR A 467 67.01 -5.28 19.81
C THR A 467 67.59 -5.89 21.08
N ARG A 468 66.76 -6.10 22.13
CA ARG A 468 67.19 -6.80 23.35
C ARG A 468 67.66 -8.23 23.04
N ALA A 469 66.90 -8.98 22.23
CA ALA A 469 67.24 -10.36 21.87
C ALA A 469 68.54 -10.44 21.04
N GLN A 470 68.76 -9.48 20.12
CA GLN A 470 70.02 -9.37 19.36
C GLN A 470 71.21 -9.10 20.28
N ILE A 471 71.09 -8.17 21.22
CA ILE A 471 72.14 -7.85 22.20
C ILE A 471 72.43 -9.08 23.10
N LEU A 472 71.39 -9.77 23.57
CA LEU A 472 71.54 -10.99 24.38
C LEU A 472 72.16 -12.14 23.59
N GLN A 473 71.87 -12.27 22.30
CA GLN A 473 72.51 -13.27 21.43
C GLN A 473 74.01 -12.98 21.27
N GLN A 474 74.38 -11.72 21.03
CA GLN A 474 75.79 -11.28 20.94
C GLN A 474 76.54 -11.45 22.28
N ALA A 475 75.89 -11.13 23.40
CA ALA A 475 76.47 -11.35 24.74
C ALA A 475 76.58 -12.85 25.07
N GLY A 476 75.59 -13.65 24.68
CA GLY A 476 75.56 -15.09 24.89
C GLY A 476 76.65 -15.84 24.11
N THR A 477 76.95 -15.43 22.87
CA THR A 477 78.05 -16.03 22.09
C THR A 477 79.40 -15.70 22.72
N ALA A 478 79.60 -14.46 23.18
CA ALA A 478 80.80 -14.05 23.91
C ALA A 478 80.97 -14.82 25.25
N MET A 479 79.89 -14.99 26.01
CA MET A 479 79.90 -15.75 27.27
C MET A 479 80.10 -17.24 27.05
N LEU A 480 79.56 -17.82 25.98
CA LEU A 480 79.81 -19.22 25.62
C LEU A 480 81.27 -19.44 25.20
N ALA A 481 81.85 -18.50 24.45
CA ALA A 481 83.27 -18.51 24.13
C ALA A 481 84.14 -18.45 25.40
N GLN A 482 83.80 -17.60 26.36
CA GLN A 482 84.48 -17.52 27.66
C GLN A 482 84.25 -18.78 28.53
N ALA A 483 83.04 -19.32 28.57
CA ALA A 483 82.72 -20.53 29.31
C ALA A 483 83.47 -21.77 28.77
N ASN A 484 83.76 -21.79 27.47
CA ASN A 484 84.55 -22.85 26.83
C ASN A 484 86.07 -22.72 27.08
N SER A 485 86.58 -21.54 27.46
CA SER A 485 87.99 -21.34 27.79
C SER A 485 88.34 -21.67 29.25
N LEU A 486 87.37 -21.64 30.18
CA LEU A 486 87.58 -21.97 31.60
C LEU A 486 88.28 -23.33 31.87
N PRO A 487 87.94 -24.44 31.17
CA PRO A 487 88.63 -25.72 31.36
C PRO A 487 90.12 -25.70 30.96
N GLN A 488 90.55 -24.77 30.10
CA GLN A 488 91.96 -24.63 29.70
C GLN A 488 92.83 -24.12 30.85
N ASN A 489 92.26 -23.34 31.78
CA ASN A 489 92.97 -22.89 32.99
C ASN A 489 93.27 -24.05 33.96
N VAL A 490 92.52 -25.15 33.89
CA VAL A 490 92.81 -26.36 34.70
C VAL A 490 94.01 -27.13 34.12
N LEU A 491 94.22 -27.10 32.80
CA LEU A 491 95.43 -27.64 32.17
C LEU A 491 96.70 -26.87 32.58
N SER A 492 96.60 -25.60 32.99
CA SER A 492 97.76 -24.84 33.50
C SER A 492 98.10 -25.16 34.96
N LEU A 493 97.25 -25.88 35.68
CA LEU A 493 97.49 -26.40 37.04
C LEU A 493 98.04 -27.84 37.05
N LEU A 494 97.99 -28.51 35.90
CA LEU A 494 98.52 -29.87 35.67
C LEU A 494 99.88 -29.86 34.94
N LYS A 495 100.38 -28.67 34.58
CA LYS A 495 101.76 -28.42 34.18
C LYS A 495 102.53 -27.91 35.39
#